data_AF-A0A7C5P1Y4-F1
#
_entry.id   AF-A0A7C5P1Y4-F1
#
_cell.length_a   1.000
_cell.length_b   1.000
_cell.length_c   1.000
_cell.angle_alpha   90.00
_cell.angle_beta   90.00
_cell.angle_gamma   90.00
#
_symmetry.space_group_name_H-M   'P 1'
#
loop_
_entity.id
_entity.type
_entity.pdbx_description
1 polymer ?
#
loop_
_entity_poly.entity_id
_entity_poly.type
_entity_poly.pdbx_seq_one_letter_code
_entity_poly.pdbx_strand_id
1 'polypeptide(L)'
;MPRKLRDLISEVNYEDLYKMKADLETGGIHLKQLVEKKIRDIETENIKTCATCGNTINLLTQKSYTLIFGPPDFKKKAHFCGIDCLDYFIQRMKQAEKARMEKSKTLPHTEQ
;
A
#
# COMPACT_ATOMS: atom_id res chain seq x y z
N MET A 1 21.81 6.18 -21.14
CA MET A 1 21.57 6.35 -19.69
C MET A 1 20.16 6.92 -19.50
N PRO A 2 19.34 6.40 -18.58
CA PRO A 2 18.01 6.94 -18.35
C PRO A 2 18.09 8.42 -17.95
N ARG A 3 17.26 9.28 -18.56
CA ARG A 3 17.34 10.76 -18.40
C ARG A 3 17.35 11.19 -16.92
N LYS A 4 16.48 10.57 -16.11
CA LYS A 4 16.36 10.83 -14.66
C LYS A 4 17.65 10.58 -13.87
N LEU A 5 18.46 9.61 -14.28
CA LEU A 5 19.73 9.33 -13.58
C LEU A 5 20.77 10.42 -13.86
N ARG A 6 20.76 10.99 -15.08
CA ARG A 6 21.63 12.12 -15.43
C ARG A 6 21.26 13.36 -14.62
N ASP A 7 19.96 13.61 -14.47
CA ASP A 7 19.45 14.75 -13.70
C ASP A 7 19.88 14.63 -12.22
N LEU A 8 19.71 13.44 -11.62
CA LEU A 8 20.18 13.16 -10.25
C LEU A 8 21.68 13.39 -10.07
N ILE A 9 22.52 12.89 -10.99
CA ILE A 9 23.98 13.09 -10.92
C ILE A 9 24.34 14.58 -11.01
N SER A 10 23.55 15.37 -11.73
CA SER A 10 23.79 16.81 -11.91
C SER A 10 23.52 17.62 -10.64
N GLU A 11 22.75 17.07 -9.70
CA GLU A 11 22.39 17.70 -8.42
C GLU A 11 23.30 17.28 -7.26
N VAL A 12 24.16 16.26 -7.46
CA VAL A 12 25.07 15.75 -6.42
C VAL A 12 26.32 16.62 -6.33
N ASN A 13 26.76 16.91 -5.10
CA ASN A 13 27.96 17.72 -4.87
C ASN A 13 29.26 16.98 -5.30
N TYR A 14 30.33 17.74 -5.48
CA TYR A 14 31.61 17.21 -5.97
C TYR A 14 32.21 16.10 -5.10
N GLU A 15 32.12 16.22 -3.77
CA GLU A 15 32.68 15.23 -2.85
C GLU A 15 31.95 13.89 -2.96
N ASP A 16 30.62 13.93 -3.00
CA ASP A 16 29.79 12.75 -3.13
C ASP A 16 29.91 12.11 -4.52
N LEU A 17 30.12 12.90 -5.59
CA LEU A 17 30.45 12.38 -6.91
C LEU A 17 31.75 11.56 -6.90
N TYR A 18 32.77 12.01 -6.15
CA TYR A 18 34.02 11.26 -6.00
C TYR A 18 33.83 9.96 -5.20
N LYS A 19 33.03 9.98 -4.12
CA LYS A 19 32.68 8.77 -3.37
C LYS A 19 31.90 7.78 -4.24
N MET A 20 30.95 8.26 -5.04
CA MET A 20 30.19 7.44 -5.98
C MET A 20 31.10 6.82 -7.04
N LYS A 21 32.06 7.59 -7.58
CA LYS A 21 33.06 7.07 -8.51
C LYS A 21 33.89 5.95 -7.87
N ALA A 22 34.38 6.14 -6.65
CA ALA A 22 35.15 5.13 -5.93
C ALA A 22 34.34 3.85 -5.64
N ASP A 23 33.06 4.00 -5.25
CA ASP A 23 32.16 2.85 -5.09
C ASP A 23 31.99 2.10 -6.41
N LEU A 24 31.73 2.80 -7.52
CA LEU A 24 31.59 2.17 -8.83
C LEU A 24 32.86 1.45 -9.31
N GLU A 25 34.05 2.02 -9.06
CA GLU A 25 35.34 1.39 -9.38
C GLU A 25 35.59 0.12 -8.57
N THR A 26 35.02 0.02 -7.37
CA THR A 26 35.07 -1.18 -6.50
C THR A 26 33.93 -2.17 -6.75
N GLY A 27 33.15 -1.97 -7.82
CA GLY A 27 32.03 -2.85 -8.20
C GLY A 27 30.65 -2.37 -7.77
N GLY A 28 30.53 -1.15 -7.23
CA GLY A 28 29.27 -0.48 -6.90
C GLY A 28 28.54 -1.10 -5.72
N ILE A 29 29.26 -1.57 -4.70
CA ILE A 29 28.69 -2.37 -3.60
C ILE A 29 27.64 -1.56 -2.83
N HIS A 30 27.96 -0.32 -2.47
CA HIS A 30 27.04 0.51 -1.69
C HIS A 30 25.82 0.91 -2.53
N LEU A 31 26.03 1.31 -3.79
CA LEU A 31 24.93 1.63 -4.70
C LEU A 31 24.01 0.44 -4.92
N LYS A 32 24.58 -0.76 -5.10
CA LYS A 32 23.82 -2.02 -5.23
C LYS A 32 22.96 -2.27 -3.99
N GLN A 33 23.53 -2.13 -2.79
CA GLN A 33 22.77 -2.32 -1.54
C GLN A 33 21.62 -1.31 -1.40
N LEU A 34 21.84 -0.05 -1.79
CA LEU A 34 20.79 0.98 -1.77
C LEU A 34 19.65 0.63 -2.73
N VAL A 35 19.96 0.23 -3.95
CA VAL A 35 18.97 -0.17 -4.95
C VAL A 35 18.21 -1.41 -4.48
N GLU A 36 18.90 -2.45 -4.03
CA GLU A 36 18.27 -3.68 -3.52
C GLU A 36 17.38 -3.40 -2.31
N LYS A 37 17.83 -2.57 -1.36
CA LYS A 37 17.01 -2.16 -0.23
C LYS A 37 15.75 -1.47 -0.73
N LYS A 38 15.86 -0.52 -1.66
CA LYS A 38 14.70 0.19 -2.19
C LYS A 38 13.72 -0.72 -2.91
N ILE A 39 14.21 -1.71 -3.68
CA ILE A 39 13.38 -2.74 -4.31
C ILE A 39 12.63 -3.54 -3.24
N ARG A 40 13.34 -4.04 -2.21
CA ARG A 40 12.73 -4.79 -1.10
C ARG A 40 11.69 -3.96 -0.33
N ASP A 41 11.96 -2.68 -0.10
CA ASP A 41 11.02 -1.78 0.55
C ASP A 41 9.74 -1.66 -0.28
N ILE A 42 9.86 -1.43 -1.59
CA ILE A 42 8.73 -1.36 -2.52
C ILE A 42 7.95 -2.68 -2.55
N GLU A 43 8.64 -3.81 -2.66
CA GLU A 43 8.01 -5.14 -2.67
C GLU A 43 7.23 -5.37 -1.37
N THR A 44 7.86 -5.09 -0.22
CA THR A 44 7.25 -5.26 1.11
C THR A 44 6.05 -4.34 1.30
N GLU A 45 6.15 -3.08 0.89
CA GLU A 45 5.04 -2.12 0.93
C GLU A 45 3.84 -2.56 0.08
N ASN A 46 4.07 -3.37 -0.96
CA ASN A 46 3.04 -3.90 -1.84
C ASN A 46 2.54 -5.29 -1.45
N ILE A 47 3.09 -5.89 -0.40
CA ILE A 47 2.52 -7.08 0.22
C ILE A 47 1.38 -6.63 1.15
N LYS A 48 0.18 -7.16 0.90
CA LYS A 48 -1.04 -6.91 1.68
C LYS A 48 -1.69 -8.22 2.07
N THR A 49 -2.66 -8.12 2.97
CA THR A 49 -3.46 -9.26 3.42
C THR A 49 -4.89 -9.07 2.96
N CYS A 50 -5.51 -10.13 2.45
CA CYS A 50 -6.91 -10.14 2.09
C CYS A 50 -7.76 -9.92 3.34
N ALA A 51 -8.61 -8.89 3.33
CA ALA A 51 -9.49 -8.54 4.45
C ALA A 51 -10.59 -9.59 4.71
N THR A 52 -10.82 -10.50 3.76
CA THR A 52 -11.84 -11.55 3.86
C THR A 52 -11.26 -12.89 4.29
N CYS A 53 -10.25 -13.40 3.57
CA CYS A 53 -9.73 -14.76 3.76
C CYS A 53 -8.33 -14.83 4.39
N GLY A 54 -7.66 -13.69 4.61
CA GLY A 54 -6.32 -13.66 5.19
C GLY A 54 -5.17 -14.03 4.25
N ASN A 55 -5.43 -14.36 2.98
CA ASN A 55 -4.36 -14.65 2.02
C ASN A 55 -3.45 -13.45 1.78
N THR A 56 -2.16 -13.72 1.56
CA THR A 56 -1.18 -12.73 1.12
C THR A 56 -1.45 -12.32 -0.33
N ILE A 57 -1.43 -11.01 -0.58
CA ILE A 57 -1.64 -10.36 -1.87
C ILE A 57 -0.38 -9.58 -2.21
N ASN A 58 0.18 -9.81 -3.38
CA ASN A 58 1.23 -8.94 -3.94
C ASN A 58 0.62 -8.01 -4.99
N LEU A 59 0.51 -6.72 -4.65
CA LEU A 59 -0.13 -5.72 -5.51
C LEU A 59 0.64 -5.44 -6.81
N LEU A 60 1.91 -5.82 -6.91
CA LEU A 60 2.73 -5.61 -8.12
C LEU A 60 2.52 -6.72 -9.16
N THR A 61 2.16 -7.92 -8.72
CA THR A 61 2.16 -9.12 -9.59
C THR A 61 0.80 -9.77 -9.73
N GLN A 62 -0.13 -9.51 -8.80
CA GLN A 62 -1.44 -10.15 -8.77
C GLN A 62 -2.56 -9.14 -9.04
N LYS A 63 -3.54 -9.55 -9.85
CA LYS A 63 -4.81 -8.83 -9.95
C LYS A 63 -5.52 -8.91 -8.61
N SER A 64 -5.85 -7.76 -8.04
CA SER A 64 -6.50 -7.66 -6.75
C SER A 64 -7.47 -6.47 -6.73
N TYR A 65 -8.35 -6.44 -5.75
CA TYR A 65 -9.30 -5.34 -5.56
C TYR A 65 -8.99 -4.59 -4.27
N THR A 66 -9.16 -3.28 -4.28
CA THR A 66 -8.99 -2.44 -3.09
C THR A 66 -10.21 -1.57 -2.88
N LEU A 67 -10.82 -1.66 -1.71
CA LEU A 67 -11.88 -0.75 -1.28
C LEU A 67 -11.28 0.34 -0.39
N ILE A 68 -11.56 1.59 -0.72
CA ILE A 68 -11.14 2.76 0.07
C ILE A 68 -12.40 3.45 0.58
N PHE A 69 -12.50 3.65 1.90
CA PHE A 69 -13.69 4.20 2.53
C PHE A 69 -13.35 5.02 3.77
N GLY A 70 -14.25 5.92 4.18
CA GLY A 70 -14.04 6.90 5.25
C GLY A 70 -13.94 8.34 4.73
N PRO A 71 -13.91 9.33 5.63
CA PRO A 71 -13.79 10.73 5.25
C PRO A 71 -12.42 11.01 4.60
N PRO A 72 -12.26 12.13 3.87
CA PRO A 72 -11.03 12.47 3.16
C PRO A 72 -9.75 12.35 4.01
N ASP A 73 -9.83 12.75 5.28
CA ASP A 73 -8.71 12.77 6.22
C ASP A 73 -8.47 11.42 6.93
N PHE A 74 -9.44 10.51 6.91
CA PHE A 74 -9.35 9.21 7.59
C PHE A 74 -9.77 8.05 6.68
N LYS A 75 -9.13 7.96 5.51
CA LYS A 75 -9.36 6.86 4.57
C LYS A 75 -8.79 5.55 5.12
N LYS A 76 -9.65 4.55 5.23
CA LYS A 76 -9.27 3.16 5.45
C LYS A 76 -9.19 2.43 4.11
N LYS A 77 -8.30 1.44 4.03
CA LYS A 77 -8.12 0.59 2.85
C LYS A 77 -8.33 -0.87 3.24
N ALA A 78 -9.08 -1.60 2.44
CA ALA A 78 -9.22 -3.05 2.53
C ALA A 78 -8.85 -3.67 1.19
N HIS A 79 -7.98 -4.68 1.21
CA HIS A 79 -7.50 -5.37 0.02
C HIS A 79 -8.14 -6.75 -0.09
N PHE A 80 -8.39 -7.21 -1.32
CA PHE A 80 -9.05 -8.49 -1.60
C PHE A 80 -8.34 -9.21 -2.73
N CYS A 81 -8.04 -10.49 -2.51
CA CYS A 81 -7.29 -11.31 -3.48
C CYS A 81 -8.11 -11.66 -4.73
N GLY A 82 -9.43 -11.47 -4.70
CA GLY A 82 -10.33 -11.77 -5.80
C GLY A 82 -11.71 -11.15 -5.63
N ILE A 83 -12.52 -11.24 -6.67
CA ILE A 83 -13.86 -10.65 -6.72
C ILE A 83 -14.80 -11.31 -5.70
N ASP A 84 -14.71 -12.62 -5.51
CA ASP A 84 -15.55 -13.36 -4.55
C ASP A 84 -15.29 -12.91 -3.10
N CYS A 85 -14.03 -12.65 -2.76
CA CYS A 85 -13.65 -12.13 -1.44
C CYS A 85 -14.18 -10.72 -1.22
N LEU A 86 -14.17 -9.87 -2.26
CA LEU A 86 -14.77 -8.54 -2.21
C LEU A 86 -16.29 -8.63 -2.05
N ASP A 87 -16.96 -9.44 -2.88
CA ASP A 87 -18.42 -9.56 -2.85
C ASP A 87 -18.91 -10.07 -1.49
N TYR A 88 -18.27 -11.12 -0.96
CA TYR A 88 -18.55 -11.63 0.39
C TYR A 88 -18.45 -10.53 1.46
N PHE A 89 -17.40 -9.70 1.38
CA PHE A 89 -17.21 -8.59 2.32
C PHE A 89 -18.33 -7.54 2.19
N ILE A 90 -18.68 -7.14 0.96
CA ILE A 90 -19.76 -6.19 0.69
C ILE A 90 -21.11 -6.71 1.21
N GLN A 91 -21.41 -8.00 1.01
CA GLN A 91 -22.63 -8.62 1.51
C GLN A 91 -22.71 -8.57 3.04
N ARG A 92 -21.61 -8.91 3.73
CA ARG A 92 -21.52 -8.80 5.20
C ARG A 92 -21.70 -7.36 5.69
N MET A 93 -21.10 -6.38 5.02
CA MET A 93 -21.29 -4.97 5.37
C MET A 93 -22.76 -4.54 5.23
N LYS A 94 -23.43 -4.92 4.14
CA LYS A 94 -24.86 -4.62 3.94
C LYS A 94 -25.73 -5.21 5.06
N GLN A 95 -25.43 -6.42 5.51
CA GLN A 95 -26.15 -7.05 6.63
C GLN A 95 -25.91 -6.30 7.95
N ALA A 96 -24.67 -5.91 8.24
CA ALA A 96 -24.32 -5.16 9.43
C ALA A 96 -25.02 -3.78 9.48
N GLU A 97 -25.08 -3.07 8.36
CA GLU A 97 -25.76 -1.78 8.27
C GLU A 97 -27.29 -1.91 8.45
N LYS A 98 -27.92 -2.94 7.87
CA LYS A 98 -29.34 -3.22 8.11
C LYS A 98 -29.62 -3.45 9.60
N ALA A 99 -28.82 -4.29 10.26
CA ALA A 99 -28.98 -4.57 11.69
C ALA A 99 -28.77 -3.32 12.57
N ARG A 100 -27.90 -2.38 12.16
CA ARG A 100 -27.73 -1.09 12.84
C ARG A 100 -28.95 -0.19 12.71
N MET A 101 -29.53 -0.11 11.51
CA MET A 101 -30.74 0.68 11.24
C MET A 101 -31.97 0.14 11.98
N GLU A 102 -32.06 -1.18 12.18
CA GLU A 102 -33.16 -1.78 12.96
C GLU A 102 -33.03 -1.46 14.46
N LYS A 103 -31.81 -1.48 15.00
CA LYS A 103 -31.54 -1.10 16.41
C LYS A 103 -31.75 0.39 16.71
N SER A 104 -31.55 1.28 15.74
CA SER A 104 -31.79 2.72 15.96
C SER A 104 -33.28 3.06 16.01
N LYS A 105 -34.16 2.21 15.45
CA LYS A 105 -35.62 2.41 15.47
C LYS A 105 -36.27 1.94 16.77
N THR A 106 -35.59 1.15 17.60
CA THR A 106 -36.15 0.56 18.83
C THR A 106 -35.75 1.27 20.12
N LEU A 107 -35.07 2.43 20.05
CA LEU A 107 -34.79 3.26 21.23
C LEU A 107 -36.00 4.15 21.54
N PRO A 108 -36.68 4.00 22.70
CA PRO A 108 -37.74 4.92 23.10
C PRO A 108 -37.12 6.28 23.39
N HIS A 109 -37.70 7.34 22.79
CA HIS A 109 -37.49 8.71 23.25
C HIS A 109 -37.83 8.76 24.75
N THR A 110 -36.81 8.89 25.60
CA THR A 110 -37.03 9.26 26.99
C THR A 110 -37.15 10.76 27.00
N GLU A 111 -38.38 11.26 26.99
CA GLU A 111 -38.70 12.66 27.23
C GLU A 111 -38.32 13.01 28.69
N GLN A 112 -37.55 14.09 28.85
CA GLN A 112 -37.37 14.82 30.12
C GLN A 112 -37.81 16.26 29.90
#